data_AF-A0A7K2NS40-F1
#
_entry.id   AF-A0A7K2NS40-F1
#
_cell.length_a   1.000
_cell.length_b   1.000
_cell.length_c   1.000
_cell.angle_alpha   90.00
_cell.angle_beta   90.00
_cell.angle_gamma   90.00
#
_symmetry.space_group_name_H-M   'P 1'
#
loop_
_entity.id
_entity.type
_entity.pdbx_description
1 polymer ?
#
loop_
_entity_poly.entity_id
_entity_poly.type
_entity_poly.pdbx_seq_one_letter_code
_entity_poly.pdbx_strand_id
1 'polypeptide(L)'
;MQEDQRVFDVAIVGGGIGGTMLGAVLARHGVRVLLLEGSGHPRFAIGESTVPETTFGLRVLARRYDVPELDHLATNAALRRHVSSNSGVKRNFSFIYHREGEPTRPDECTQYPTWGPPLGPDSHYFRQDV
;
A
#
# COMPACT_ATOMS: atom_id res chain seq x y z
N MET A 1 -19.23 31.02 -24.85
CA MET A 1 -18.58 29.83 -24.27
C MET A 1 -19.37 29.46 -23.05
N GLN A 2 -20.02 28.30 -23.03
CA GLN A 2 -20.66 27.80 -21.81
C GLN A 2 -19.54 27.33 -20.89
N GLU A 3 -19.43 27.93 -19.71
CA GLU A 3 -18.59 27.38 -18.64
C GLU A 3 -19.17 26.03 -18.26
N ASP A 4 -18.48 24.96 -18.64
CA ASP A 4 -18.78 23.61 -18.20
C ASP A 4 -18.44 23.51 -16.70
N GLN A 5 -19.36 23.96 -15.84
CA GLN A 5 -19.22 23.88 -14.39
C GLN A 5 -19.41 22.43 -13.96
N ARG A 6 -18.32 21.65 -14.01
CA ARG A 6 -18.28 20.32 -13.40
C ARG A 6 -18.36 20.47 -11.88
N VAL A 7 -19.54 20.15 -11.33
CA VAL A 7 -19.75 20.12 -9.89
C VAL A 7 -19.28 18.78 -9.34
N PHE A 8 -18.40 18.83 -8.35
CA PHE A 8 -17.92 17.67 -7.58
C PHE A 8 -18.30 17.84 -6.12
N ASP A 9 -18.46 16.74 -5.41
CA ASP A 9 -18.81 16.73 -3.99
C ASP A 9 -17.55 16.75 -3.12
N VAL A 10 -16.47 16.10 -3.58
CA VAL A 10 -15.17 16.03 -2.88
C VAL A 10 -14.02 16.22 -3.86
N ALA A 11 -13.07 17.08 -3.51
CA ALA A 11 -11.77 17.16 -4.17
C ALA A 11 -10.69 16.49 -3.31
N ILE A 12 -9.90 15.60 -3.90
CA ILE A 12 -8.75 14.92 -3.28
C ILE A 12 -7.48 15.43 -3.94
N VAL A 13 -6.55 15.94 -3.14
CA VAL A 13 -5.23 16.37 -3.60
C VAL A 13 -4.20 15.28 -3.28
N GLY A 14 -3.61 14.71 -4.33
CA GLY A 14 -2.64 13.61 -4.27
C GLY A 14 -3.17 12.32 -4.88
N GLY A 15 -2.52 11.84 -5.93
CA GLY A 15 -2.86 10.62 -6.66
C GLY A 15 -2.02 9.40 -6.28
N GLY A 16 -1.43 9.39 -5.08
CA GLY A 16 -0.81 8.19 -4.51
C GLY A 16 -1.83 7.25 -3.86
N ILE A 17 -1.36 6.09 -3.39
CA ILE A 17 -2.19 5.00 -2.83
C ILE A 17 -3.29 5.47 -1.86
N GLY A 18 -3.00 6.38 -0.91
CA GLY A 18 -4.01 6.86 0.03
C GLY A 18 -5.13 7.67 -0.63
N GLY A 19 -4.78 8.55 -1.57
CA GLY A 19 -5.75 9.40 -2.27
C GLY A 19 -6.59 8.61 -3.28
N THR A 20 -5.97 7.68 -4.01
CA THR A 20 -6.67 6.82 -4.97
C THR A 20 -7.58 5.81 -4.26
N MET A 21 -7.16 5.25 -3.12
CA MET A 21 -8.01 4.40 -2.29
C MET A 21 -9.23 5.16 -1.74
N LEU A 22 -9.02 6.36 -1.19
CA LEU A 22 -10.12 7.20 -0.71
C LEU A 22 -11.07 7.56 -1.85
N GLY A 23 -10.53 7.95 -3.00
CA GLY A 23 -11.32 8.25 -4.20
C GLY A 23 -12.14 7.07 -4.67
N ALA A 24 -11.56 5.86 -4.72
CA ALA A 24 -12.25 4.64 -5.09
C ALA A 24 -13.40 4.31 -4.12
N VAL A 25 -13.16 4.43 -2.80
CA VAL A 25 -14.18 4.25 -1.78
C VAL A 25 -15.32 5.26 -1.98
N LEU A 26 -15.02 6.55 -2.04
CA LEU A 26 -16.04 7.59 -2.17
C LEU A 26 -16.85 7.44 -3.48
N ALA A 27 -16.18 7.23 -4.61
CA ALA A 27 -16.82 7.06 -5.91
C ALA A 27 -17.73 5.83 -5.94
N ARG A 28 -17.32 4.71 -5.32
CA ARG A 28 -18.16 3.50 -5.23
C ARG A 28 -19.46 3.75 -4.46
N HIS A 29 -19.46 4.70 -3.53
CA HIS A 29 -20.63 5.09 -2.74
C HIS A 29 -21.36 6.32 -3.30
N GLY A 30 -21.19 6.61 -4.60
CA GLY A 30 -21.98 7.62 -5.32
C GLY A 30 -21.50 9.06 -5.16
N VAL A 31 -20.35 9.29 -4.54
CA VAL A 31 -19.76 10.63 -4.39
C VAL A 31 -19.03 11.03 -5.67
N ARG A 32 -19.30 12.23 -6.20
CA ARG A 32 -18.56 12.77 -7.34
C ARG A 32 -17.21 13.30 -6.86
N VAL A 33 -16.16 12.53 -7.09
CA VAL A 33 -14.80 12.85 -6.66
C VAL A 33 -13.99 13.47 -7.79
N LEU A 34 -13.31 14.58 -7.50
CA LEU A 34 -12.23 15.12 -8.32
C LEU A 34 -10.89 14.76 -7.69
N LEU A 35 -10.06 13.97 -8.37
CA LEU A 35 -8.70 13.65 -7.94
C LEU A 35 -7.70 14.52 -8.71
N LEU A 36 -6.90 15.29 -7.97
CA LEU A 36 -5.89 16.20 -8.50
C LEU A 36 -4.51 15.70 -8.11
N GLU A 37 -3.65 15.52 -9.10
CA GLU A 37 -2.26 15.13 -8.91
C GLU A 37 -1.38 16.05 -9.77
N GLY A 38 -0.32 16.60 -9.17
CA GLY A 38 0.58 17.53 -9.86
C GLY A 38 1.58 16.82 -10.79
N SER A 39 1.71 15.50 -10.67
CA SER A 39 2.63 14.65 -11.42
C SER A 39 1.89 13.61 -12.29
N GLY A 40 2.61 12.99 -13.23
CA GLY A 40 2.11 11.86 -14.00
C GLY A 40 2.46 10.52 -13.36
N HIS A 41 1.65 9.49 -13.60
CA HIS A 41 2.03 8.09 -13.35
C HIS A 41 2.61 7.45 -14.63
N PRO A 42 3.62 6.56 -14.54
CA PRO A 42 4.25 6.04 -13.32
C PRO A 42 5.21 7.05 -12.66
N ARG A 43 5.36 6.96 -11.33
CA ARG A 43 6.32 7.76 -10.57
C ARG A 43 6.85 7.02 -9.35
N PHE A 44 8.08 7.33 -8.97
CA PHE A 44 8.68 6.81 -7.75
C PHE A 44 8.01 7.36 -6.49
N ALA A 45 7.88 6.52 -5.46
CA ALA A 45 7.51 6.93 -4.11
C ALA A 45 8.13 5.97 -3.08
N ILE A 46 8.57 6.51 -1.95
CA ILE A 46 8.96 5.71 -0.78
C ILE A 46 7.74 5.23 0.02
N GLY A 47 7.98 4.38 1.03
CA GLY A 47 6.92 3.74 1.82
C GLY A 47 6.55 2.39 1.22
N GLU A 48 7.54 1.51 1.15
CA GLU A 48 7.45 0.21 0.47
C GLU A 48 7.15 -0.93 1.47
N SER A 49 7.65 -0.81 2.71
CA SER A 49 7.57 -1.88 3.70
C SER A 49 6.20 -1.89 4.38
N THR A 50 5.40 -2.93 4.11
CA THR A 50 4.12 -3.16 4.78
C THR A 50 4.30 -3.94 6.09
N VAL A 51 3.27 -3.91 6.93
CA VAL A 51 3.20 -4.62 8.21
C VAL A 51 1.85 -5.34 8.34
N PRO A 52 1.66 -6.28 9.27
CA PRO A 52 0.40 -7.01 9.41
C PRO A 52 -0.80 -6.08 9.59
N GLU A 53 -0.61 -4.93 10.25
CA GLU A 53 -1.63 -3.90 10.42
C GLU A 53 -2.03 -3.26 9.09
N THR A 54 -1.11 -3.08 8.14
CA THR A 54 -1.42 -2.61 6.78
C THR A 54 -2.28 -3.64 6.05
N THR A 55 -1.91 -4.92 6.11
CA THR A 55 -2.67 -6.02 5.52
C THR A 55 -4.11 -6.06 6.04
N PHE A 56 -4.28 -5.93 7.35
CA PHE A 56 -5.61 -5.86 7.94
C PHE A 56 -6.37 -4.60 7.59
N GLY A 57 -5.72 -3.45 7.61
CA GLY A 57 -6.33 -2.19 7.22
C GLY A 57 -6.92 -2.28 5.82
N LEU A 58 -6.15 -2.80 4.86
CA LEU A 58 -6.60 -3.01 3.48
C LEU A 58 -7.80 -3.96 3.39
N ARG A 59 -7.76 -5.09 4.12
CA ARG A 59 -8.88 -6.04 4.20
C ARG A 59 -10.14 -5.46 4.80
N VAL A 60 -9.98 -4.68 5.87
CA VAL A 60 -11.09 -3.99 6.53
C VAL A 60 -11.68 -2.98 5.56
N LEU A 61 -10.88 -2.15 4.90
CA LEU A 61 -11.35 -1.19 3.91
C LEU A 61 -12.08 -1.89 2.76
N ALA A 62 -11.50 -2.97 2.23
CA ALA A 62 -12.08 -3.77 1.15
C ALA A 62 -13.48 -4.24 1.52
N ARG A 63 -13.65 -4.85 2.71
CA ARG A 63 -14.95 -5.39 3.14
C ARG A 63 -15.92 -4.31 3.63
N ARG A 64 -15.43 -3.31 4.36
CA ARG A 64 -16.27 -2.27 4.98
C ARG A 64 -16.89 -1.34 3.95
N TYR A 65 -16.17 -1.06 2.88
CA TYR A 65 -16.61 -0.15 1.81
C TYR A 65 -16.91 -0.88 0.50
N ASP A 66 -16.93 -2.20 0.52
CA ASP A 66 -17.20 -3.05 -0.65
C ASP A 66 -16.22 -2.79 -1.80
N VAL A 67 -14.95 -2.46 -1.57
CA VAL A 67 -13.95 -2.27 -2.64
C VAL A 67 -12.99 -3.48 -2.66
N PRO A 68 -13.38 -4.62 -3.25
CA PRO A 68 -12.64 -5.88 -3.12
C PRO A 68 -11.20 -5.80 -3.65
N GLU A 69 -10.93 -4.93 -4.64
CA GLU A 69 -9.59 -4.73 -5.20
C GLU A 69 -8.57 -4.23 -4.17
N LEU A 70 -9.00 -3.63 -3.06
CA LEU A 70 -8.09 -3.25 -1.98
C LEU A 70 -7.46 -4.46 -1.28
N ASP A 71 -8.14 -5.62 -1.24
CA ASP A 71 -7.58 -6.86 -0.67
C ASP A 71 -6.45 -7.42 -1.56
N HIS A 72 -6.42 -7.07 -2.85
CA HIS A 72 -5.31 -7.45 -3.73
C HIS A 72 -3.97 -6.87 -3.25
N LEU A 73 -4.00 -5.76 -2.52
CA LEU A 73 -2.80 -5.12 -1.98
C LEU A 73 -2.35 -5.74 -0.65
N ALA A 74 -3.20 -6.56 0.00
CA ALA A 74 -3.04 -6.92 1.39
C ALA A 74 -1.91 -7.93 1.66
N THR A 75 -1.62 -8.85 0.74
CA THR A 75 -0.58 -9.89 0.93
C THR A 75 0.33 -9.99 -0.28
N ASN A 76 1.56 -10.48 -0.12
CA ASN A 76 2.47 -10.64 -1.26
C ASN A 76 1.90 -11.55 -2.35
N ALA A 77 1.22 -12.63 -1.97
CA ALA A 77 0.61 -13.54 -2.93
C ALA A 77 -0.51 -12.87 -3.73
N ALA A 78 -1.39 -12.10 -3.07
CA ALA A 78 -2.47 -11.39 -3.74
C ALA A 78 -1.93 -10.28 -4.66
N LEU A 79 -0.96 -9.50 -4.17
CA LEU A 79 -0.34 -8.39 -4.91
C LEU A 79 0.30 -8.89 -6.20
N ARG A 80 1.08 -9.97 -6.11
CA ARG A 80 1.75 -10.58 -7.26
C ARG A 80 0.78 -11.18 -8.27
N ARG A 81 -0.37 -11.68 -7.80
CA ARG A 81 -1.38 -12.31 -8.66
C ARG A 81 -2.22 -11.28 -9.41
N HIS A 82 -2.54 -10.16 -8.78
CA HIS A 82 -3.56 -9.23 -9.26
C HIS A 82 -3.05 -7.86 -9.69
N VAL A 83 -1.86 -7.45 -9.25
CA VAL A 83 -1.34 -6.09 -9.50
C VAL A 83 0.02 -6.12 -10.19
N SER A 84 1.07 -6.59 -9.49
CA SER A 84 2.42 -6.61 -10.05
C SER A 84 3.31 -7.65 -9.38
N SER A 85 4.08 -8.36 -10.22
CA SER A 85 5.14 -9.27 -9.78
C SER A 85 6.40 -8.53 -9.29
N ASN A 86 6.51 -7.23 -9.54
CA ASN A 86 7.57 -6.37 -9.01
C ASN A 86 7.28 -6.04 -7.54
N SER A 87 7.40 -7.04 -6.67
CA SER A 87 7.26 -6.84 -5.24
C SER A 87 8.11 -7.82 -4.46
N GLY A 88 8.67 -7.35 -3.34
CA GLY A 88 9.43 -8.19 -2.43
C GLY A 88 8.51 -8.90 -1.43
N VAL A 89 8.91 -10.08 -1.01
CA VAL A 89 8.27 -10.79 0.12
C VAL A 89 8.90 -10.33 1.43
N LYS A 90 8.07 -10.01 2.42
CA LYS A 90 8.53 -9.64 3.76
C LYS A 90 8.04 -10.65 4.79
N ARG A 91 8.99 -11.41 5.35
CA ARG A 91 8.72 -12.47 6.35
C ARG A 91 9.06 -12.08 7.78
N ASN A 92 9.78 -10.98 7.97
CA ASN A 92 10.15 -10.47 9.28
C ASN A 92 10.52 -8.99 9.20
N PHE A 93 10.54 -8.35 10.36
CA PHE A 93 11.47 -7.25 10.63
C PHE A 93 12.71 -7.83 11.30
N SER A 94 13.88 -7.45 10.84
CA SER A 94 15.15 -7.90 11.39
C SER A 94 16.01 -6.69 11.75
N PHE A 95 16.54 -6.69 12.96
CA PHE A 95 17.47 -5.69 13.47
C PHE A 95 18.77 -6.40 13.85
N ILE A 96 19.89 -5.87 13.37
CA ILE A 96 21.24 -6.38 13.68
C ILE A 96 22.00 -5.22 14.32
N TYR A 97 22.53 -5.45 15.52
CA TYR A 97 23.33 -4.44 16.19
C TYR A 97 24.79 -4.51 15.71
N HIS A 98 25.40 -3.35 15.52
CA HIS A 98 26.79 -3.22 15.08
C HIS A 98 27.56 -2.29 16.02
N ARG A 99 28.84 -2.58 16.22
CA ARG A 99 29.82 -1.71 16.89
C ARG A 99 30.93 -1.39 15.92
N GLU A 100 31.41 -0.15 15.94
CA GLU A 100 32.47 0.31 15.05
C GLU A 100 33.76 -0.48 15.29
N GLY A 101 34.38 -0.98 14.22
CA GLY A 101 35.62 -1.75 14.29
C GLY A 101 35.49 -3.20 14.75
N GLU A 102 34.29 -3.66 15.12
CA GLU A 102 34.04 -5.03 15.58
C GLU A 102 33.30 -5.87 14.55
N PRO A 103 33.54 -7.19 14.49
CA PRO A 103 32.73 -8.10 13.68
C PRO A 103 31.30 -8.21 14.22
N THR A 104 30.33 -8.42 13.31
CA THR A 104 28.93 -8.67 13.67
C THR A 104 28.78 -9.93 14.53
N ARG A 105 28.00 -9.84 15.61
CA ARG A 105 27.74 -10.95 16.53
C ARG A 105 26.34 -11.54 16.25
N PRO A 106 26.22 -12.83 15.88
CA PRO A 106 24.92 -13.41 15.48
C PRO A 106 23.84 -13.40 16.58
N ASP A 107 24.25 -13.38 17.84
CA ASP A 107 23.39 -13.30 19.02
C ASP A 107 22.85 -11.89 19.29
N GLU A 108 23.44 -10.87 18.67
CA GLU A 108 22.99 -9.47 18.77
C GLU A 108 22.05 -9.09 17.61
N CYS A 109 21.13 -10.01 17.30
CA CYS A 109 20.06 -9.78 16.34
C CYS A 109 18.68 -9.99 16.97
N THR A 110 17.71 -9.20 16.54
CA THR A 110 16.29 -9.38 16.89
C THR A 110 15.50 -9.52 15.61
N GLN A 111 14.70 -10.59 15.52
CA GLN A 111 13.80 -10.82 14.40
C GLN A 111 12.36 -10.92 14.92
N TYR A 112 11.48 -10.14 14.33
CA TYR A 112 10.04 -10.20 14.56
C TYR A 112 9.36 -10.74 13.29
N PRO A 113 8.94 -12.02 13.26
CA PRO A 113 8.32 -12.61 12.09
C PRO A 113 6.97 -11.97 11.78
N THR A 114 6.71 -11.77 10.50
CA THR A 114 5.38 -11.43 10.00
C THR A 114 4.56 -12.70 9.86
N TRP A 115 3.30 -12.58 9.45
CA TRP A 115 2.39 -13.71 9.42
C TRP A 115 2.57 -14.60 8.18
N GLY A 116 2.28 -15.88 8.35
CA GLY A 116 2.26 -16.84 7.24
C GLY A 116 0.94 -16.80 6.44
N PRO A 117 0.89 -17.51 5.30
CA PRO A 117 -0.35 -17.73 4.58
C PRO A 117 -1.46 -18.31 5.48
N PRO A 118 -2.75 -17.90 5.31
CA PRO A 118 -3.28 -17.00 4.28
C PRO A 118 -3.31 -15.52 4.69
N LEU A 119 -2.76 -15.17 5.85
CA LEU A 119 -2.81 -13.81 6.40
C LEU A 119 -1.58 -12.97 6.04
N GLY A 120 -0.49 -13.59 5.65
CA GLY A 120 0.68 -12.95 5.02
C GLY A 120 1.30 -13.90 3.98
N PRO A 121 2.62 -13.80 3.69
CA PRO A 121 3.53 -12.79 4.20
C PRO A 121 3.21 -11.38 3.68
N ASP A 122 3.70 -10.39 4.42
CA ASP A 122 3.68 -8.98 4.06
C ASP A 122 4.50 -8.74 2.77
N SER A 123 4.37 -7.54 2.21
CA SER A 123 5.05 -7.13 0.98
C SER A 123 6.02 -5.98 1.19
N HIS A 124 7.06 -5.95 0.35
CA HIS A 124 7.74 -4.73 -0.04
C HIS A 124 7.14 -4.29 -1.39
N TYR A 125 6.35 -3.22 -1.36
CA TYR A 125 5.72 -2.66 -2.56
C TYR A 125 6.76 -2.00 -3.46
N PHE A 126 6.65 -2.23 -4.77
CA PHE A 126 7.23 -1.33 -5.74
C PHE A 126 6.21 -0.25 -6.10
N ARG A 127 6.34 0.90 -5.48
CA ARG A 127 5.26 1.90 -5.38
C ARG A 127 4.85 2.57 -6.69
N GLN A 128 5.63 2.44 -7.76
CA GLN A 128 5.18 2.92 -9.07
C GLN A 128 4.15 1.98 -9.73
N ASP A 129 4.09 0.72 -9.28
CA ASP A 129 3.13 -0.29 -9.74
C ASP A 129 1.94 -0.46 -8.77
N VAL A 130 2.00 0.15 -7.56
CA VAL A 130 1.05 0.00 -6.45
C VAL A 130 0.51 1.34 -5.96
#